data_AF-A0A7K8Y907-F1
#
_entry.id   AF-A0A7K8Y907-F1
#
_cell.length_a   1.000
_cell.length_b   1.000
_cell.length_c   1.000
_cell.angle_alpha   90.00
_cell.angle_beta   90.00
_cell.angle_gamma   90.00
#
_symmetry.space_group_name_H-M   'P 1'
#
loop_
_entity.id
_entity.type
_entity.pdbx_description
1 polymer ?
#
loop_
_entity_poly.entity_id
_entity_poly.type
_entity_poly.pdbx_seq_one_letter_code
_entity_poly.pdbx_strand_id
1 'polypeptide(L)'
;ESSVVGVLLQDSLDKAYGKQVLTWQGKISAISQDAIRDTASARSETVIDDWDQEFDRGKIKKMKKMKQERKRDSNPFQKLQNKRNFWLMSHPAKMASLGHRL
;
A
#
# COMPACT_ATOMS: atom_id res chain seq x y z
N GLU A 1 16.00 10.97 39.95
CA GLU A 1 16.20 9.85 39.01
C GLU A 1 15.69 10.23 37.64
N SER A 2 16.57 10.54 36.68
CA SER A 2 16.14 10.62 35.28
C SER A 2 15.89 9.20 34.78
N SER A 3 14.78 8.97 34.09
CA SER A 3 14.52 7.68 33.44
C SER A 3 15.68 7.34 32.51
N VAL A 4 16.12 6.08 32.50
CA VAL A 4 17.18 5.56 31.62
C VAL A 4 16.93 5.97 30.16
N VAL A 5 15.66 5.98 29.76
CA VAL A 5 15.22 6.42 28.42
C VAL A 5 15.59 7.86 28.13
N GLY A 6 15.47 8.77 29.10
CA GLY A 6 15.81 10.18 28.93
C GLY A 6 17.32 10.40 28.70
N VAL A 7 18.15 9.64 29.40
CA VAL A 7 19.62 9.67 29.20
C VAL A 7 19.98 9.13 27.82
N LEU A 8 19.38 8.01 27.42
CA LEU A 8 19.59 7.42 26.11
C LEU A 8 19.12 8.35 24.98
N LEU A 9 17.99 9.05 25.15
CA LEU A 9 17.49 9.99 24.17
C LEU A 9 18.42 11.20 24.02
N GLN A 10 19.00 11.66 25.12
CA GLN A 10 19.99 12.74 25.10
C GLN A 10 21.30 12.30 24.43
N ASP A 11 21.67 11.02 24.60
CA ASP A 11 22.87 10.43 24.00
C ASP A 11 22.67 9.99 22.55
N SER A 12 21.43 9.76 22.10
CA SER A 12 21.11 9.45 20.70
C SER A 12 21.10 10.66 19.76
N LEU A 13 21.23 11.87 20.29
CA LEU A 13 21.34 13.09 19.49
C LEU A 13 22.70 13.18 18.79
N ASP A 14 22.78 14.02 17.75
CA ASP A 14 23.92 14.39 16.89
C ASP A 14 25.32 14.47 17.57
N LYS A 15 25.87 13.32 17.97
CA LYS A 15 27.13 13.17 18.72
C LYS A 15 27.93 12.00 18.16
N ALA A 16 29.25 12.16 18.07
CA ALA A 16 30.15 11.16 17.48
C ALA A 16 30.19 9.81 18.23
N TYR A 17 30.14 9.81 19.57
CA TYR A 17 30.29 8.61 20.41
C TYR A 17 29.10 8.37 21.34
N GLY A 18 27.94 8.93 21.03
CA GLY A 18 26.77 8.97 21.93
C GLY A 18 26.92 9.93 23.12
N LYS A 19 28.14 10.38 23.43
CA LYS A 19 28.39 11.44 24.43
C LYS A 19 29.21 12.59 23.87
N GLN A 20 29.07 13.74 24.52
CA GLN A 20 29.87 14.92 24.18
C GLN A 20 31.32 14.65 24.56
N VAL A 21 32.21 14.79 23.58
CA VAL A 21 33.65 14.71 23.82
C VAL A 21 34.18 16.10 24.06
N LEU A 22 34.80 16.31 25.20
CA LEU A 22 35.44 17.56 25.56
C LEU A 22 36.95 17.46 25.31
N THR A 23 37.58 18.59 25.02
CA THR A 23 39.03 18.73 25.03
C THR A 23 39.54 18.68 26.46
N TRP A 24 40.86 18.54 26.63
CA TRP A 24 41.53 18.65 27.93
C TRP A 24 41.22 19.96 28.68
N GLN A 25 40.85 21.02 27.94
CA GLN A 25 40.45 22.32 28.48
C GLN A 25 38.94 22.45 28.71
N GLY A 26 38.19 21.35 28.63
CA GLY A 26 36.74 21.31 28.86
C GLY A 26 35.90 21.94 27.74
N LYS A 27 36.51 22.28 26.60
CA LYS A 27 35.80 22.85 25.44
C LYS A 27 35.27 21.71 24.56
N ILE A 28 34.32 22.02 23.68
CA ILE A 28 33.81 21.04 22.70
C ILE A 28 34.97 20.56 21.82
N SER A 29 35.15 19.24 21.70
CA SER A 29 36.16 18.66 20.82
C SER A 29 35.82 18.90 19.35
N ALA A 30 36.84 19.04 18.51
CA ALA A 30 36.69 19.15 17.06
C ALA A 30 35.79 18.03 16.49
N ILE A 31 35.96 16.81 16.98
CA ILE A 31 35.18 15.63 16.56
C ILE A 31 33.68 15.79 16.86
N SER A 32 33.33 16.38 18.01
CA SER A 32 31.91 16.64 18.34
C SER A 32 31.34 17.77 17.50
N GLN A 33 32.15 18.77 17.16
CA GLN A 33 31.74 19.86 16.29
C GLN A 33 31.50 19.38 14.86
N ASP A 34 32.34 18.48 14.35
CA ASP A 34 32.20 17.89 13.02
C ASP A 34 30.97 16.99 12.96
N ALA A 35 30.72 16.15 13.97
CA ALA A 35 29.51 15.33 14.02
C ALA A 35 28.20 16.16 13.95
N ILE A 36 28.15 17.33 14.60
CA ILE A 36 27.00 18.24 14.53
C ILE A 36 26.83 18.82 13.12
N ARG A 37 27.94 19.12 12.43
CA ARG A 37 27.91 19.64 11.06
C ARG A 37 27.47 18.55 10.09
N ASP A 38 28.02 17.35 10.23
CA ASP A 38 27.69 16.20 9.38
C ASP A 38 26.22 15.82 9.52
N THR A 39 25.66 15.82 10.74
CA THR A 39 24.23 15.54 10.94
C THR A 39 23.34 16.63 10.34
N ALA A 40 23.75 17.91 10.44
CA ALA A 40 23.03 19.02 9.82
C ALA A 40 23.06 18.91 8.28
N SER A 41 24.20 18.57 7.70
CA SER A 41 24.36 18.32 6.27
C SER A 41 23.56 17.10 5.81
N ALA A 42 23.60 15.99 6.54
CA ALA A 42 22.86 14.77 6.23
C ALA A 42 21.33 15.01 6.22
N ARG A 43 20.81 15.83 7.15
CA ARG A 43 19.39 16.24 7.14
C ARG A 43 18.98 17.04 5.90
N SER A 44 19.93 17.76 5.28
CA SER A 44 19.68 18.46 4.01
C SER A 44 19.86 17.56 2.79
N GLU A 45 20.67 16.50 2.93
CA GLU A 45 20.99 15.54 1.87
C GLU A 45 19.99 14.37 1.79
N THR A 46 19.13 14.18 2.81
CA THR A 46 17.98 13.29 2.67
C THR A 46 17.04 13.86 1.61
N VAL A 47 17.32 13.51 0.36
CA VAL A 47 16.39 13.60 -0.75
C VAL A 47 15.24 12.70 -0.37
N ILE A 48 14.14 13.32 0.05
CA ILE A 48 12.88 12.63 0.25
C ILE A 48 12.44 12.23 -1.16
N ASP A 49 12.62 10.95 -1.50
CA ASP A 49 12.02 10.36 -2.71
C ASP A 49 10.53 10.22 -2.42
N ASP A 50 9.79 11.30 -2.71
CA ASP A 50 8.35 11.32 -2.56
C ASP A 50 7.75 10.29 -3.52
N TRP A 51 6.78 9.52 -3.01
CA TRP A 51 6.00 8.60 -3.81
C TRP A 51 5.37 9.33 -5.01
N ASP A 52 5.74 8.91 -6.22
CA ASP A 52 5.12 9.39 -7.44
C ASP A 52 3.71 8.81 -7.54
N GLN A 53 2.74 9.60 -7.08
CA GLN A 53 1.32 9.24 -7.11
C GLN A 53 0.85 8.85 -8.51
N GLU A 54 1.42 9.43 -9.57
CA GLU A 54 1.08 9.12 -10.96
C GLU A 54 1.62 7.74 -11.38
N PHE A 55 2.83 7.40 -10.96
CA PHE A 55 3.43 6.08 -11.18
C PHE A 55 2.70 4.98 -10.38
N ASP A 56 2.42 5.26 -9.09
CA ASP A 56 1.80 4.30 -8.16
C ASP A 56 0.34 3.98 -8.50
N ARG A 57 -0.38 4.93 -9.11
CA ARG A 57 -1.73 4.69 -9.64
C ARG A 57 -1.76 3.57 -10.68
N GLY A 58 -0.62 3.30 -11.33
CA GLY A 58 -0.49 2.27 -12.34
C GLY A 58 -1.33 2.52 -13.58
N LYS A 59 -1.29 1.56 -14.52
CA LYS A 59 -2.00 1.69 -15.80
C LYS A 59 -3.47 1.26 -15.66
N ILE A 60 -4.39 2.21 -15.77
CA ILE A 60 -5.84 1.91 -15.77
C ILE A 60 -6.22 1.20 -17.06
N LYS A 61 -6.74 -0.04 -16.93
CA LYS A 61 -7.28 -0.80 -18.06
C LYS A 61 -8.58 -0.16 -18.54
N LYS A 62 -8.63 0.25 -19.80
CA LYS A 62 -9.88 0.70 -20.44
C LYS A 62 -10.90 -0.44 -20.43
N MET A 63 -12.00 -0.26 -19.71
CA MET A 63 -13.13 -1.17 -19.77
C MET A 63 -14.02 -0.82 -20.96
N LYS A 64 -14.25 -1.80 -21.84
CA LYS A 64 -15.24 -1.67 -22.91
C LYS A 64 -16.62 -1.67 -22.26
N LYS A 65 -17.41 -0.61 -22.46
CA LYS A 65 -18.82 -0.57 -22.03
C LYS A 65 -19.53 -1.76 -22.71
N MET A 66 -20.04 -2.69 -21.91
CA MET A 66 -20.90 -3.74 -22.43
C MET A 66 -22.13 -3.04 -23.01
N LYS A 67 -22.37 -3.22 -24.31
CA LYS A 67 -23.59 -2.70 -24.93
C LYS A 67 -24.74 -3.40 -24.22
N GLN A 68 -25.52 -2.64 -23.45
CA GLN A 68 -26.77 -3.14 -22.89
C GLN A 68 -27.64 -3.46 -24.11
N GLU A 69 -27.79 -4.76 -24.43
CA GLU A 69 -28.75 -5.16 -25.45
C GLU A 69 -30.11 -4.63 -25.00
N ARG A 70 -30.68 -3.70 -25.78
CA ARG A 70 -32.07 -3.30 -25.59
C ARG A 70 -32.87 -4.60 -25.60
N LYS A 71 -33.52 -4.94 -24.47
CA LYS A 71 -34.46 -6.05 -24.38
C LYS A 71 -35.57 -5.80 -25.40
N ARG A 72 -35.34 -6.24 -26.63
CA ARG A 72 -36.40 -6.36 -27.64
C ARG A 72 -37.34 -7.42 -27.11
N ASP A 73 -38.66 -7.20 -27.26
CA ASP A 73 -39.63 -8.21 -26.93
C ASP A 73 -39.24 -9.51 -27.62
N SER A 74 -38.87 -10.51 -26.81
CA SER A 74 -38.37 -11.76 -27.35
C SER A 74 -39.46 -12.42 -28.17
N ASN A 75 -39.08 -12.92 -29.35
CA ASN A 75 -39.97 -13.63 -30.26
C ASN A 75 -40.77 -14.70 -29.47
N PRO A 76 -42.09 -14.87 -29.72
CA PRO A 76 -42.91 -15.92 -29.12
C PRO A 76 -42.25 -17.31 -29.09
N PHE A 77 -41.53 -17.69 -30.15
CA PHE A 77 -40.81 -18.97 -30.21
C PHE A 77 -39.61 -19.01 -29.24
N GLN A 78 -38.91 -17.89 -29.07
CA GLN A 78 -37.82 -17.77 -28.08
C GLN A 78 -38.38 -17.82 -26.65
N LYS A 79 -39.54 -17.20 -26.40
CA LYS A 79 -40.24 -17.29 -25.11
C LYS A 79 -40.65 -18.75 -24.80
N LEU A 80 -41.16 -19.47 -25.80
CA LEU A 80 -41.51 -20.89 -25.65
C LEU A 80 -40.27 -21.76 -25.37
N GLN A 81 -39.18 -21.56 -26.13
CA GLN A 81 -37.93 -22.29 -25.92
C GLN A 81 -37.32 -21.98 -24.55
N ASN A 82 -37.36 -20.73 -24.10
CA ASN A 82 -36.86 -20.34 -22.78
C ASN A 82 -37.69 -20.99 -21.65
N LYS A 83 -39.02 -21.08 -21.79
CA LYS A 83 -39.86 -21.83 -20.84
C LYS A 83 -39.49 -23.32 -20.83
N ARG A 84 -39.28 -23.93 -22.00
CA ARG A 84 -38.84 -25.33 -22.09
C ARG A 84 -37.46 -25.53 -21.46
N ASN A 85 -36.50 -24.64 -21.73
CA ASN A 85 -35.16 -24.65 -21.15
C ASN A 85 -35.20 -24.48 -19.63
N PHE A 86 -36.06 -23.59 -19.10
CA PHE A 86 -36.26 -23.42 -17.67
C PHE A 86 -36.67 -24.75 -17.03
N TRP A 87 -37.70 -25.41 -17.57
CA TRP A 87 -38.11 -26.70 -17.04
C TRP A 87 -37.00 -27.74 -17.19
N LEU A 88 -36.30 -27.83 -18.33
CA LEU A 88 -35.18 -28.75 -18.55
C LEU A 88 -33.99 -28.54 -17.60
N MET A 89 -33.68 -27.29 -17.24
CA MET A 89 -32.60 -26.96 -16.31
C MET A 89 -33.02 -27.13 -14.84
N SER A 90 -34.30 -26.92 -14.54
CA SER A 90 -34.89 -27.12 -13.22
C SER A 90 -35.40 -28.55 -13.00
N HIS A 91 -35.15 -29.49 -13.92
CA HIS A 91 -35.39 -30.91 -13.64
C HIS A 91 -34.53 -31.30 -12.42
N PRO A 92 -35.11 -31.91 -11.37
CA PRO A 92 -34.39 -32.24 -10.15
C PRO A 92 -33.14 -33.11 -10.42
N ALA A 93 -33.20 -33.96 -11.45
CA ALA A 93 -32.06 -34.77 -11.92
C ALA A 93 -30.85 -33.96 -12.41
N LYS A 94 -31.05 -32.74 -12.95
CA LYS A 94 -29.96 -31.87 -13.42
C LYS A 94 -29.45 -30.91 -12.34
N MET A 95 -30.31 -30.47 -11.42
CA MET A 95 -29.87 -29.69 -10.25
C MET A 95 -28.98 -30.51 -9.30
N ALA A 96 -29.25 -31.81 -9.13
CA ALA A 96 -28.40 -32.71 -8.35
C ALA A 96 -26.95 -32.78 -8.88
N SER A 97 -26.75 -32.66 -10.20
CA SER A 97 -25.41 -32.66 -10.81
C SER A 97 -24.62 -31.35 -10.61
N LEU A 98 -25.30 -30.26 -10.20
CA LEU A 98 -24.66 -28.96 -9.95
C LEU A 98 -24.07 -28.87 -8.53
N GLY A 99 -24.56 -29.67 -7.58
CA GLY A 99 -24.10 -29.69 -6.18
C GLY A 99 -22.76 -30.41 -5.94
N HIS A 100 -22.21 -31.10 -6.94
CA HIS A 100 -20.91 -31.79 -6.85
C HIS A 100 -19.72 -30.96 -7.36
N ARG A 101 -19.92 -29.66 -7.67
CA ARG A 101 -18.84 -28.75 -8.10
C ARG A 101 -18.73 -27.49 -7.24
N LEU A 102 -19.00 -27.62 -5.94
CA LEU A 102 -18.64 -26.63 -4.92
C LEU A 102 -17.83 -27.32 -3.82
#